data_AF-A0A452E2M3-F1
#
_entry.id   AF-A0A452E2M3-F1
#
_cell.length_a   1.000
_cell.length_b   1.000
_cell.length_c   1.000
_cell.angle_alpha   90.00
_cell.angle_beta   90.00
_cell.angle_gamma   90.00
#
_symmetry.space_group_name_H-M   'P 1'
#
loop_
_entity.id
_entity.type
_entity.pdbx_description
1 polymer ?
#
loop_
_entity_poly.entity_id
_entity_poly.type
_entity_poly.pdbx_seq_one_letter_code
_entity_poly.pdbx_strand_id
1 'polypeptide(L)'
;MLHRSVDHFCDRMGNEPEEAQMEAALAETEEELSKYVCEFMEDHIQENLPESLQESSPLLQEAPQEVRCRFQRPSVTAFLEVQNPEESIWARALRRFQGMLRSLQQRCWDVLTWLQEKAAACLQAISSAVKAILGELTDLCSSVGQLFRNLIQV
;
A
#
# COMPACT_ATOMS: atom_id res chain seq x y z
N MET A 1 -18.70 4.19 3.11
CA MET A 1 -18.34 5.54 2.66
C MET A 1 -18.37 5.66 1.14
N LEU A 2 -17.76 4.73 0.38
CA LEU A 2 -17.85 4.63 -1.08
C LEU A 2 -19.26 4.83 -1.66
N HIS A 3 -20.26 4.12 -1.13
CA HIS A 3 -21.65 4.30 -1.56
C HIS A 3 -22.17 5.73 -1.34
N ARG A 4 -21.81 6.38 -0.24
CA ARG A 4 -22.25 7.76 0.08
C ARG A 4 -21.67 8.77 -0.92
N SER A 5 -20.41 8.64 -1.33
CA SER A 5 -19.82 9.54 -2.32
C SER A 5 -20.47 9.36 -3.70
N VAL A 6 -20.83 8.12 -4.06
CA VAL A 6 -21.61 7.84 -5.29
C VAL A 6 -23.02 8.42 -5.21
N ASP A 7 -23.70 8.24 -4.07
CA ASP A 7 -25.05 8.77 -3.86
C ASP A 7 -25.04 10.30 -3.93
N HIS A 8 -24.08 10.95 -3.26
CA HIS A 8 -23.90 12.40 -3.31
C HIS A 8 -23.58 12.92 -4.72
N PHE A 9 -22.76 12.18 -5.48
CA PHE A 9 -22.51 12.48 -6.89
C PHE A 9 -23.83 12.41 -7.69
N CYS A 10 -24.59 11.33 -7.57
CA CYS A 10 -25.87 11.16 -8.27
C CYS A 10 -26.88 12.27 -7.92
N ASP A 11 -27.01 12.61 -6.63
CA ASP A 11 -27.91 13.66 -6.14
C ASP A 11 -27.52 15.03 -6.72
N ARG A 12 -26.22 15.30 -6.86
CA ARG A 12 -25.70 16.56 -7.40
C ARG A 12 -25.91 16.69 -8.90
N MET A 13 -25.84 15.59 -9.66
CA MET A 13 -25.92 15.63 -11.12
C MET A 13 -27.37 15.77 -11.64
N GLY A 14 -28.37 15.29 -10.89
CA GLY A 14 -29.76 15.30 -11.34
C GLY A 14 -29.96 14.51 -12.64
N ASN A 15 -30.92 14.92 -13.49
CA ASN A 15 -31.27 14.19 -14.72
C ASN A 15 -30.54 14.71 -15.98
N GLU A 16 -30.24 16.01 -16.06
CA GLU A 16 -29.65 16.66 -17.24
C GLU A 16 -28.45 17.54 -16.82
N PRO A 17 -27.29 16.93 -16.55
CA PRO A 17 -26.12 17.65 -16.11
C PRO A 17 -25.37 18.34 -17.25
N GLU A 18 -24.76 19.49 -16.97
CA GLU A 18 -23.76 20.11 -17.84
C GLU A 18 -22.41 19.37 -17.76
N GLU A 19 -21.64 19.37 -18.85
CA GLU A 19 -20.35 18.67 -18.91
C GLU A 19 -19.34 19.21 -17.89
N ALA A 20 -19.22 20.53 -17.75
CA ALA A 20 -18.30 21.14 -16.79
C ALA A 20 -18.66 20.78 -15.34
N GLN A 21 -19.95 20.70 -15.04
CA GLN A 21 -20.45 20.27 -13.72
C GLN A 21 -20.11 18.80 -13.46
N MET A 22 -20.24 17.94 -14.48
CA MET A 22 -19.92 16.52 -14.41
C MET A 22 -18.44 16.29 -14.11
N GLU A 23 -17.57 16.95 -14.86
CA GLU A 23 -16.12 16.85 -14.68
C GLU A 23 -15.69 17.33 -13.29
N ALA A 24 -16.25 18.44 -12.81
CA ALA A 24 -15.97 18.94 -11.47
C ALA A 24 -16.44 17.96 -10.37
N ALA A 25 -17.63 17.38 -10.52
CA ALA A 25 -18.17 16.42 -9.56
C ALA A 25 -17.38 15.10 -9.56
N LEU A 26 -16.89 14.64 -10.72
CA LEU A 26 -16.03 13.47 -10.82
C LEU A 26 -14.67 13.71 -10.16
N ALA A 27 -14.06 14.88 -10.37
CA ALA A 27 -12.78 15.24 -9.74
C ALA A 27 -12.90 15.30 -8.21
N GLU A 28 -13.96 15.92 -7.69
CA GLU A 28 -14.24 15.93 -6.24
C GLU A 28 -14.44 14.51 -5.69
N THR A 29 -15.18 13.67 -6.42
CA THR A 29 -15.38 12.27 -6.03
C THR A 29 -14.07 11.49 -6.01
N GLU A 30 -13.17 11.73 -6.98
CA GLU A 30 -11.84 11.11 -7.00
C GLU A 30 -11.00 11.52 -5.80
N GLU A 31 -11.01 12.81 -5.45
CA GLU A 31 -10.29 13.34 -4.30
C GLU A 31 -10.82 12.74 -2.99
N GLU A 32 -12.15 12.74 -2.79
CA GLU A 32 -12.79 12.16 -1.60
C GLU A 32 -12.46 10.68 -1.45
N LEU A 33 -12.61 9.90 -2.53
CA LEU A 33 -12.34 8.47 -2.51
C LEU A 33 -10.86 8.19 -2.26
N SER A 34 -9.96 8.96 -2.88
CA SER A 34 -8.52 8.83 -2.65
C SER A 34 -8.18 9.11 -1.19
N LYS A 35 -8.69 10.21 -0.64
CA LYS A 35 -8.49 10.57 0.76
C LYS A 35 -8.99 9.47 1.69
N TYR A 36 -10.22 9.00 1.49
CA TYR A 36 -10.81 7.97 2.32
C TYR A 36 -10.01 6.67 2.31
N VAL A 37 -9.62 6.18 1.13
CA VAL A 37 -8.85 4.94 1.02
C VAL A 37 -7.48 5.08 1.68
N CYS A 38 -6.84 6.24 1.55
CA CYS A 38 -5.57 6.54 2.21
C CYS A 38 -5.70 6.51 3.74
N GLU A 39 -6.67 7.26 4.28
CA GLU A 39 -6.95 7.32 5.72
C GLU A 39 -7.30 5.93 6.26
N PHE A 40 -8.14 5.18 5.55
CA PHE A 40 -8.51 3.82 5.94
C PHE A 40 -7.31 2.88 6.08
N MET A 41 -6.35 2.94 5.13
CA MET A 41 -5.13 2.13 5.20
C MET A 41 -4.24 2.54 6.37
N GLU A 42 -4.08 3.85 6.59
CA GLU A 42 -3.28 4.38 7.70
C GLU A 42 -3.85 3.97 9.07
N ASP A 43 -5.16 4.15 9.25
CA ASP A 43 -5.89 3.77 10.46
C ASP A 43 -5.73 2.26 10.70
N HIS A 44 -5.93 1.43 9.67
CA HIS A 44 -5.77 -0.02 9.80
C HIS A 44 -4.34 -0.44 10.16
N ILE A 45 -3.32 0.23 9.62
CA ILE A 45 -1.93 -0.04 10.01
C ILE A 45 -1.72 0.33 11.47
N GLN A 46 -2.21 1.49 11.90
CA GLN A 46 -2.04 1.97 13.26
C GLN A 46 -2.79 1.11 14.29
N GLU A 47 -4.02 0.69 14.00
CA GLU A 47 -4.83 -0.15 14.88
C GLU A 47 -4.32 -1.58 15.02
N ASN A 48 -3.70 -2.12 13.96
CA ASN A 48 -3.21 -3.51 13.95
C ASN A 48 -1.73 -3.65 14.30
N LEU A 49 -1.01 -2.53 14.54
CA LEU A 49 0.35 -2.57 15.05
C LEU A 49 0.35 -2.69 16.59
N PRO A 50 0.99 -3.71 17.16
CA PRO A 50 1.20 -3.77 18.61
C PRO A 50 1.98 -2.55 19.10
N GLU A 51 1.50 -1.89 20.15
CA GLU A 51 2.17 -0.71 20.76
C GLU A 51 3.64 -1.00 21.08
N SER A 52 3.94 -2.21 21.56
CA SER A 52 5.30 -2.65 21.87
C SER A 52 6.24 -2.69 20.65
N LEU A 53 5.71 -2.98 19.46
CA LEU A 53 6.47 -2.93 18.20
C LEU A 53 6.59 -1.51 17.66
N GLN A 54 5.61 -0.66 17.97
CA GLN A 54 5.60 0.74 17.57
C GLN A 54 6.68 1.56 18.30
N GLU A 55 6.88 1.30 19.59
CA GLU A 55 7.93 1.96 20.39
C GLU A 55 9.35 1.45 20.08
N SER A 56 9.47 0.20 19.63
CA SER A 56 10.77 -0.46 19.45
C SER A 56 11.28 -0.46 18.00
N SER A 57 10.47 -0.04 17.02
CA SER A 57 10.84 -0.02 15.61
C SER A 57 10.49 1.29 14.90
N PRO A 58 11.47 2.18 14.65
CA PRO A 58 11.23 3.44 13.92
C PRO A 58 10.70 3.19 12.49
N LEU A 59 11.08 2.07 11.86
CA LEU A 59 10.57 1.66 10.54
C LEU A 59 9.06 1.44 10.52
N LEU A 60 8.48 0.98 11.63
CA LEU A 60 7.05 0.73 11.75
C LEU A 60 6.27 2.01 12.04
N GLN A 61 6.89 2.98 12.72
CA GLN A 61 6.31 4.30 12.95
C GLN A 61 6.20 5.11 11.64
N GLU A 62 7.12 4.93 10.71
CA GLU A 62 7.13 5.61 9.40
C GLU A 62 6.19 4.95 8.37
N ALA A 63 5.71 3.73 8.64
CA ALA A 63 4.93 2.95 7.67
C ALA A 63 3.62 3.63 7.21
N PRO A 64 2.79 4.23 8.09
CA PRO A 64 1.59 4.95 7.65
C PRO A 64 1.91 6.11 6.70
N GLN A 65 2.94 6.89 7.01
CA GLN A 65 3.34 8.03 6.18
C GLN A 65 3.93 7.58 4.84
N GLU A 66 4.69 6.49 4.80
CA GLU A 66 5.21 5.94 3.55
C GLU A 66 4.07 5.35 2.68
N VAL A 67 3.06 4.73 3.30
CA VAL A 67 1.83 4.30 2.61
C VAL A 67 1.12 5.49 1.99
N ARG A 68 0.96 6.58 2.73
CA ARG A 68 0.40 7.84 2.22
C ARG A 68 1.16 8.34 1.00
N CYS A 69 2.48 8.47 1.12
CA CYS A 69 3.34 8.96 0.05
C CYS A 69 3.24 8.10 -1.22
N ARG A 70 3.17 6.77 -1.05
CA ARG A 70 3.04 5.84 -2.19
C ARG A 70 1.67 5.86 -2.81
N PHE A 71 0.63 5.92 -2.00
CA PHE A 71 -0.75 5.99 -2.48
C PHE A 71 -1.05 7.32 -3.17
N GLN A 72 -0.41 8.42 -2.77
CA GLN A 72 -0.58 9.72 -3.42
C GLN A 72 0.30 9.88 -4.67
N ARG A 73 1.23 8.95 -4.93
CA ARG A 73 2.03 9.00 -6.16
C ARG A 73 1.09 8.88 -7.37
N PRO A 74 1.18 9.80 -8.35
CA PRO A 74 0.36 9.74 -9.54
C PRO A 74 0.52 8.39 -10.25
N SER A 75 -0.61 7.73 -10.54
CA SER A 75 -0.63 6.55 -11.40
C SER A 75 -0.16 6.96 -12.80
N VAL A 76 0.82 6.26 -13.37
CA VAL A 76 1.39 6.56 -14.71
C VAL A 76 0.34 6.43 -15.82
N THR A 77 -0.82 5.82 -15.54
CA THR A 77 -1.98 5.78 -16.43
C THR A 77 -2.71 7.11 -16.47
N ALA A 78 -2.08 8.13 -17.05
CA ALA A 78 -2.81 9.25 -17.63
C ALA A 78 -3.62 8.67 -18.80
N PHE A 79 -4.93 8.53 -18.61
CA PHE A 79 -5.83 8.09 -19.67
C PHE A 79 -5.78 9.16 -20.78
N LEU A 80 -5.09 8.86 -21.88
CA LEU A 80 -5.19 9.66 -23.10
C LEU A 80 -6.58 9.43 -23.67
N GLU A 81 -7.50 10.33 -23.34
CA GLU A 81 -8.87 10.22 -23.80
C GLU A 81 -9.01 10.73 -25.22
N VAL A 82 -9.34 9.82 -26.13
CA VAL A 82 -9.90 10.18 -27.42
C VAL A 82 -11.36 10.55 -27.17
N GLN A 83 -11.68 11.84 -27.28
CA GLN A 83 -13.07 12.30 -27.16
C GLN A 83 -13.89 11.78 -28.33
N ASN A 84 -14.97 11.05 -28.02
CA ASN A 84 -16.02 10.74 -28.99
C ASN A 84 -17.14 11.79 -28.86
N PRO A 85 -17.37 12.64 -29.87
CA PRO A 85 -18.40 13.66 -29.84
C PRO A 85 -19.83 13.10 -29.84
N GLU A 86 -20.04 11.83 -30.23
CA GLU A 86 -21.36 11.17 -30.23
C GLU A 86 -21.70 10.49 -28.90
N GLU A 87 -20.77 10.48 -27.93
CA GLU A 87 -20.98 9.85 -26.64
C GLU A 87 -21.85 10.71 -25.71
N SER A 88 -22.85 10.08 -25.06
CA SER A 88 -23.66 10.77 -24.06
C SER A 88 -22.82 11.17 -22.83
N ILE A 89 -23.22 12.26 -22.17
CA ILE A 89 -22.55 12.77 -20.97
C ILE A 89 -22.44 11.67 -19.89
N TRP A 90 -23.49 10.87 -19.72
CA TRP A 90 -23.50 9.77 -18.76
C TRP A 90 -22.58 8.60 -19.13
N ALA A 91 -22.43 8.28 -20.42
CA ALA A 91 -21.48 7.26 -20.86
C ALA A 91 -20.02 7.71 -20.62
N ARG A 92 -19.73 8.99 -20.89
CA ARG A 92 -18.44 9.61 -20.58
C ARG A 92 -18.17 9.61 -19.07
N ALA A 93 -19.17 9.98 -18.27
CA ALA A 93 -19.07 9.97 -16.81
C ALA A 93 -18.80 8.56 -16.25
N LEU A 94 -19.52 7.54 -16.74
CA LEU A 94 -19.29 6.16 -16.34
C LEU A 94 -17.86 5.70 -16.69
N ARG A 95 -17.38 6.03 -17.89
CA ARG A 95 -16.01 5.70 -18.31
C ARG A 95 -14.98 6.34 -17.37
N ARG A 96 -15.14 7.63 -17.07
CA ARG A 96 -14.27 8.35 -16.12
C ARG A 96 -14.30 7.73 -14.74
N PHE A 97 -15.49 7.42 -14.23
CA PHE A 97 -15.66 6.76 -12.94
C PHE A 97 -14.93 5.40 -12.90
N GLN A 98 -15.04 4.60 -13.97
CA GLN A 98 -14.31 3.34 -14.09
C GLN A 98 -12.80 3.54 -14.16
N GLY A 99 -12.32 4.58 -14.87
CA GLY A 99 -10.91 4.94 -14.94
C GLY A 99 -10.35 5.30 -13.56
N MET A 100 -11.06 6.15 -12.83
CA MET A 100 -10.75 6.52 -11.45
C MET A 100 -10.69 5.29 -10.52
N LEU A 101 -11.68 4.40 -10.57
CA LEU A 101 -11.69 3.17 -9.76
C LEU A 101 -10.50 2.25 -10.08
N ARG A 102 -10.15 2.08 -11.36
CA ARG A 102 -8.98 1.30 -11.76
C ARG A 102 -7.69 1.94 -11.24
N SER A 103 -7.57 3.26 -11.33
CA SER A 103 -6.43 4.01 -10.79
C SER A 103 -6.30 3.81 -9.29
N LEU A 104 -7.39 3.95 -8.53
CA LEU A 104 -7.43 3.68 -7.09
C LEU A 104 -7.01 2.24 -6.78
N GLN A 105 -7.59 1.26 -7.48
CA GLN A 105 -7.26 -0.15 -7.29
C GLN A 105 -5.79 -0.44 -7.57
N GLN A 106 -5.21 0.15 -8.62
CA GLN A 106 -3.80 0.00 -8.93
C GLN A 106 -2.90 0.58 -7.82
N ARG A 107 -3.21 1.77 -7.32
CA ARG A 107 -2.47 2.39 -6.20
C ARG A 107 -2.52 1.54 -4.94
N CYS A 108 -3.65 0.92 -4.63
CA CYS A 108 -3.75 -0.04 -3.53
C CYS A 108 -2.85 -1.27 -3.76
N TRP A 109 -2.82 -1.81 -4.99
CA TRP A 109 -1.95 -2.94 -5.33
C TRP A 109 -0.46 -2.58 -5.23
N ASP A 110 -0.07 -1.38 -5.63
CA ASP A 110 1.30 -0.91 -5.54
C ASP A 110 1.75 -0.80 -4.07
N VAL A 111 0.87 -0.27 -3.21
CA VAL A 111 1.09 -0.23 -1.75
C VAL A 111 1.20 -1.64 -1.17
N LEU A 112 0.29 -2.54 -1.52
CA LEU A 112 0.30 -3.92 -1.03
C LEU A 112 1.57 -4.67 -1.45
N THR A 113 1.99 -4.51 -2.70
CA THR A 113 3.22 -5.12 -3.24
C THR A 113 4.44 -4.63 -2.47
N TRP A 114 4.53 -3.32 -2.23
CA TRP A 114 5.62 -2.74 -1.44
C TRP A 114 5.64 -3.27 0.00
N LEU A 115 4.49 -3.40 0.66
CA LEU A 115 4.40 -4.00 2.00
C LEU A 115 4.91 -5.44 2.01
N GLN A 116 4.55 -6.24 0.99
CA GLN A 116 5.02 -7.62 0.86
C GLN A 116 6.54 -7.69 0.67
N GLU A 117 7.12 -6.82 -0.16
CA GLU A 117 8.57 -6.74 -0.36
C GLU A 117 9.30 -6.40 0.94
N LYS A 118 8.77 -5.45 1.72
CA LYS A 118 9.34 -5.09 3.03
C LYS A 118 9.27 -6.25 4.01
N ALA A 119 8.14 -6.95 4.09
CA ALA A 119 8.00 -8.12 4.95
C ALA A 119 8.99 -9.23 4.56
N ALA A 120 9.14 -9.51 3.27
CA ALA A 120 10.08 -10.50 2.76
C ALA A 120 11.53 -10.14 3.08
N ALA A 121 11.94 -8.88 2.88
CA ALA A 121 13.27 -8.40 3.21
C ALA A 121 13.58 -8.53 4.71
N CYS A 122 12.63 -8.18 5.58
CA CYS A 122 12.76 -8.33 7.02
C CYS A 122 12.96 -9.81 7.42
N LEU A 123 12.13 -10.72 6.90
CA LEU A 123 12.25 -12.15 7.18
C LEU A 123 13.58 -12.73 6.69
N GLN A 124 14.06 -12.29 5.53
CA GLN A 124 15.35 -12.71 4.99
C GLN A 124 16.52 -12.23 5.86
N ALA A 125 16.48 -10.99 6.34
CA ALA A 125 17.50 -10.44 7.24
C ALA A 125 17.57 -11.24 8.55
N ILE A 126 16.43 -11.53 9.16
CA ILE A 126 16.34 -12.36 10.38
C ILE A 126 16.91 -13.77 10.12
N SER A 127 16.50 -14.41 9.02
CA SER A 127 16.99 -15.75 8.67
C SER A 127 18.52 -15.78 8.52
N SER A 128 19.08 -14.73 7.90
CA SER A 128 20.51 -14.61 7.69
C SER A 128 21.27 -14.43 9.01
N ALA A 129 20.74 -13.62 9.92
CA ALA A 129 21.32 -13.42 11.26
C ALA A 129 21.29 -14.72 12.09
N VAL A 130 20.17 -15.46 12.07
CA VAL A 130 20.05 -16.75 12.77
C VAL A 130 21.05 -17.76 12.24
N LYS A 131 21.20 -17.86 10.91
CA LYS A 131 22.20 -18.75 10.29
C LYS A 131 23.62 -18.39 10.70
N ALA A 132 23.96 -17.11 10.76
CA ALA A 132 25.28 -16.67 11.20
C ALA A 132 25.55 -17.08 12.65
N ILE A 133 24.61 -16.83 13.56
CA ILE A 133 24.73 -17.23 14.98
C ILE A 133 24.88 -18.75 15.12
N LEU A 134 24.10 -19.53 14.38
CA LEU A 134 24.21 -20.99 14.39
C LEU A 134 25.56 -21.48 13.85
N GLY A 135 26.12 -20.80 12.84
CA GLY A 135 27.47 -21.06 12.34
C GLY A 135 28.52 -20.86 13.43
N GLU A 136 28.53 -19.69 14.06
CA GLU A 136 29.46 -19.36 15.16
C GLU A 136 29.38 -20.35 16.34
N LEU A 137 28.16 -20.75 16.73
CA LEU A 137 27.95 -21.75 17.77
C LEU A 137 28.52 -23.12 17.36
N THR A 138 28.33 -23.52 16.10
CA THR A 138 28.85 -24.79 15.57
C THR A 138 30.38 -24.80 15.54
N ASP A 139 30.99 -23.69 15.15
CA ASP A 139 32.45 -23.54 15.12
C ASP A 139 33.05 -23.56 16.53
N LEU A 140 32.40 -22.87 17.48
CA LEU A 140 32.79 -22.91 18.89
C LEU A 140 32.68 -24.32 19.47
N CYS A 141 31.57 -25.02 19.24
CA CYS A 141 31.40 -26.41 19.66
C CYS A 141 32.48 -27.33 19.06
N SER A 142 32.82 -27.14 17.78
CA SER A 142 33.88 -27.90 17.10
C SER A 142 35.26 -27.64 17.71
N SER A 143 35.59 -26.37 17.96
CA SER A 143 36.85 -25.96 18.60
C SER A 143 36.99 -26.55 20.02
N VAL A 144 35.95 -26.43 20.84
CA VAL A 144 35.90 -27.00 22.20
C VAL A 144 36.03 -28.53 22.14
N GLY A 145 35.33 -29.19 21.22
CA GLY A 145 35.43 -30.64 21.03
C GLY A 145 36.85 -31.08 20.63
N GLN A 146 37.54 -30.30 19.80
CA GLN A 146 38.94 -30.53 19.42
C GLN A 146 39.88 -30.38 20.63
N LEU A 147 39.70 -29.34 21.44
CA LEU A 147 40.49 -29.11 22.66
C LEU A 147 40.36 -30.28 23.64
N PHE A 148 39.14 -30.76 23.91
CA PHE A 148 38.93 -31.91 24.78
C PHE A 148 39.56 -33.19 24.24
N ARG A 149 39.47 -33.44 22.92
CA ARG A 149 40.10 -34.60 22.29
C ARG A 149 41.62 -34.59 22.47
N ASN A 150 42.25 -33.43 22.30
CA ASN A 150 43.68 -33.27 22.51
C ASN A 150 44.08 -33.51 23.98
N LEU A 151 43.27 -33.03 24.94
CA LEU A 151 43.56 -33.21 26.37
C LEU A 151 43.43 -34.66 26.85
N ILE A 152 42.55 -35.46 26.26
CA ILE A 152 42.35 -36.88 26.63
C ILE A 152 43.45 -37.79 26.05
N GLN A 153 44.11 -37.37 24.97
CA GLN A 153 45.18 -38.14 24.31
C GLN A 153 46.58 -37.92 24.91
N VAL A 154 46.70 -37.09 25.94
CA VAL A 154 47.91 -36.85 26.76
C VAL A 154 47.81 -37.64 28.05
#